data_AF-A0A9E4A2W9-F1
#
_entry.id   AF-A0A9E4A2W9-F1
#
_cell.length_a   1.000
_cell.length_b   1.000
_cell.length_c   1.000
_cell.angle_alpha   90.00
_cell.angle_beta   90.00
_cell.angle_gamma   90.00
#
_symmetry.space_group_name_H-M   'P 1'
#
loop_
_entity.id
_entity.type
_entity.pdbx_description
1 polymer ?
#
loop_
_entity_poly.entity_id
_entity_poly.type
_entity_poly.pdbx_seq_one_letter_code
_entity_poly.pdbx_strand_id
1 'polypeptide(L)'
;MNNQGPNKDYVYNALLRYNYLPLGKLNPDEIPFKVFSTEDFTPDIVDEMLQRYGQARSKGCDQIEYRTNRFNNVTRLMHIPHPLPYARLCKCISKNWNKLQYICNNHSSHLKPTQHNDRRLIMGEYENLERVSVMDSENFSDRRLRLKISTGKFYRVKADISSFFPSIYEI
;
A
#
# COMPACT_ATOMS: atom_id res chain seq x y z
N MET A 1 -27.86 -6.52 -6.14
CA MET A 1 -27.01 -5.62 -6.95
C MET A 1 -26.09 -6.49 -7.79
N ASN A 2 -26.13 -6.35 -9.12
CA ASN A 2 -25.40 -7.23 -10.04
C ASN A 2 -23.90 -7.19 -9.79
N ASN A 3 -23.34 -8.30 -9.31
CA ASN A 3 -21.90 -8.49 -9.05
C ASN A 3 -21.14 -8.68 -10.38
N GLN A 4 -21.12 -7.65 -11.22
CA GLN A 4 -20.13 -7.56 -12.29
C GLN A 4 -18.94 -6.80 -11.73
N GLY A 5 -17.79 -7.49 -11.65
CA GLY A 5 -16.52 -6.86 -11.24
C GLY A 5 -16.15 -5.67 -12.12
N PRO A 6 -15.18 -4.84 -11.70
CA PRO A 6 -14.86 -3.62 -12.42
C PRO A 6 -14.42 -3.90 -13.87
N ASN A 7 -14.80 -3.02 -14.80
CA ASN A 7 -14.39 -3.11 -16.20
C ASN A 7 -12.88 -2.81 -16.35
N LYS A 8 -12.23 -3.32 -17.41
CA LYS A 8 -10.81 -3.10 -17.73
C LYS A 8 -10.44 -1.61 -17.79
N ASP A 9 -11.33 -0.77 -18.31
CA ASP A 9 -11.08 0.67 -18.49
C ASP A 9 -11.13 1.39 -17.14
N TYR A 10 -12.06 0.98 -16.28
CA TYR A 10 -12.11 1.43 -14.89
C TYR A 10 -10.85 1.02 -14.14
N VAL A 11 -10.44 -0.24 -14.25
CA VAL A 11 -9.21 -0.77 -13.61
C VAL A 11 -7.98 0.02 -14.05
N TYR A 12 -7.84 0.29 -15.34
CA TYR A 12 -6.69 1.03 -15.84
C TYR A 12 -6.66 2.44 -15.29
N ASN A 13 -7.78 3.15 -15.38
CA ASN A 13 -7.92 4.51 -14.90
C ASN A 13 -7.72 4.60 -13.38
N ALA A 14 -8.26 3.64 -12.64
CA ALA A 14 -8.18 3.57 -11.18
C ALA A 14 -6.76 3.31 -10.69
N LEU A 15 -6.06 2.33 -11.29
CA LEU A 15 -4.67 2.04 -10.96
C LEU A 15 -3.78 3.26 -11.20
N LEU A 16 -3.90 3.91 -12.37
CA LEU A 16 -3.06 5.05 -12.71
C LEU A 16 -3.33 6.28 -11.84
N ARG A 17 -4.60 6.67 -11.68
CA ARG A 17 -4.91 8.00 -11.11
C ARG A 17 -5.15 7.98 -9.63
N TYR A 18 -5.81 6.94 -9.12
CA TYR A 18 -6.34 6.93 -7.75
C TYR A 18 -5.61 5.93 -6.83
N ASN A 19 -4.86 4.97 -7.39
CA ASN A 19 -4.09 3.98 -6.64
C ASN A 19 -2.57 4.04 -6.87
N TYR A 20 -2.07 5.01 -7.63
CA TYR A 20 -0.63 5.20 -7.84
C TYR A 20 0.08 5.65 -6.56
N LEU A 21 -0.47 6.68 -5.91
CA LEU A 21 -0.01 7.08 -4.59
C LEU A 21 -0.64 6.16 -3.55
N PRO A 22 0.13 5.69 -2.54
CA PRO A 22 -0.36 4.78 -1.51
C PRO A 22 -1.22 5.54 -0.47
N LEU A 23 -2.29 6.18 -0.94
CA LEU A 23 -3.19 6.98 -0.11
C LEU A 23 -4.20 6.05 0.58
N GLY A 24 -4.12 5.96 1.91
CA GLY A 24 -5.16 5.31 2.72
C GLY A 24 -6.48 6.08 2.70
N LYS A 25 -6.40 7.43 2.67
CA LYS A 25 -7.53 8.37 2.67
C LYS A 25 -7.43 9.33 1.49
N LEU A 26 -8.57 9.87 1.05
CA LEU A 26 -8.63 10.85 -0.04
C LEU A 26 -7.79 12.11 0.26
N ASN A 27 -7.77 12.53 1.53
CA ASN A 27 -6.95 13.63 2.04
C ASN A 27 -6.04 13.11 3.15
N PRO A 28 -4.87 12.55 2.84
CA PRO A 28 -3.95 12.08 3.84
C PRO A 28 -3.11 13.23 4.39
N ASP A 29 -3.01 13.32 5.71
CA ASP A 29 -2.06 14.22 6.39
C ASP A 29 -0.60 13.85 6.09
N GLU A 30 -0.36 12.62 5.61
CA GLU A 30 0.98 12.06 5.39
C GLU A 30 1.67 12.59 4.12
N ILE A 31 0.91 13.07 3.12
CA ILE A 31 1.44 13.59 1.85
C ILE A 31 0.75 14.92 1.54
N PRO A 32 1.50 15.99 1.22
CA PRO A 32 0.91 17.24 0.78
C PRO A 32 0.18 17.03 -0.56
N PHE A 33 -1.14 16.83 -0.51
CA PHE A 33 -2.01 16.64 -1.68
C PHE A 33 -1.87 17.76 -2.73
N LYS A 34 -1.54 18.98 -2.30
CA LYS A 34 -1.30 20.12 -3.21
C LYS A 34 0.00 20.01 -4.02
N VAL A 35 0.94 19.17 -3.59
CA VAL A 35 2.26 19.00 -4.23
C VAL A 35 2.31 17.70 -5.01
N PHE A 36 1.71 16.62 -4.49
CA PHE A 36 1.65 15.33 -5.15
C PHE A 36 0.22 15.02 -5.57
N SER A 37 -0.03 15.09 -6.87
CA SER A 37 -1.29 14.68 -7.50
C SER A 37 -1.01 13.73 -8.67
N THR A 38 -1.89 12.75 -8.83
CA THR A 38 -1.90 11.80 -9.95
C THR A 38 -3.17 11.91 -10.79
N GLU A 39 -3.93 12.98 -10.61
CA GLU A 39 -5.14 13.24 -11.39
C GLU A 39 -4.87 13.34 -12.89
N ASP A 40 -3.72 13.90 -13.26
CA ASP A 40 -3.29 14.03 -14.65
C ASP A 40 -2.57 12.78 -15.19
N PHE A 41 -2.40 11.74 -14.39
CA PHE A 41 -1.82 10.48 -14.85
C PHE A 41 -2.88 9.63 -15.58
N THR A 42 -3.47 10.21 -16.61
CA THR A 42 -4.58 9.62 -17.38
C THR A 42 -4.10 8.52 -18.33
N PRO A 43 -4.98 7.58 -18.72
CA PRO A 43 -4.68 6.56 -19.72
C PRO A 43 -4.04 7.10 -21.00
N ASP A 44 -4.52 8.24 -21.51
CA ASP A 44 -4.04 8.82 -22.77
C ASP A 44 -2.60 9.32 -22.66
N ILE A 45 -2.29 10.06 -21.58
CA ILE A 45 -0.93 10.54 -21.28
C ILE A 45 0.02 9.36 -21.06
N VAL A 46 -0.45 8.32 -20.37
CA VAL A 46 0.34 7.11 -20.15
C VAL A 46 0.62 6.37 -21.45
N ASP A 47 -0.37 6.25 -22.33
CA ASP A 47 -0.19 5.56 -23.60
C ASP A 47 0.78 6.32 -24.52
N GLU A 48 0.71 7.64 -24.54
CA GLU A 48 1.69 8.50 -25.22
C GLU A 48 3.09 8.36 -24.59
N MET A 49 3.20 8.39 -23.26
CA MET A 49 4.46 8.20 -22.55
C MET A 49 5.08 6.85 -22.88
N LEU A 50 4.28 5.79 -22.91
CA LEU A 50 4.75 4.44 -23.24
C LEU A 50 5.13 4.30 -24.72
N GLN A 51 4.54 5.07 -25.63
CA GLN A 51 4.97 5.12 -27.02
C GLN A 51 6.33 5.82 -27.15
N ARG A 52 6.51 6.97 -26.48
CA ARG A 52 7.75 7.75 -26.52
C ARG A 52 8.92 7.06 -25.82
N TYR A 53 8.66 6.42 -24.68
CA TYR A 53 9.67 5.76 -23.85
C TYR A 53 9.54 4.23 -23.88
N GLY A 54 9.01 3.68 -24.97
CA GLY A 54 8.66 2.26 -25.10
C GLY A 54 9.85 1.31 -24.99
N GLN A 55 11.06 1.76 -25.32
CA GLN A 55 12.26 0.95 -25.19
C GLN A 55 12.59 0.70 -23.72
N ALA A 56 12.89 -0.57 -23.40
CA ALA A 56 13.35 -0.93 -22.07
C ALA A 56 14.72 -0.27 -21.82
N ARG A 57 14.82 0.54 -20.75
CA ARG A 57 16.12 1.08 -20.33
C ARG A 57 17.01 -0.10 -19.93
N SER A 58 18.28 -0.06 -20.33
CA SER A 58 19.24 -1.12 -19.97
C SER A 58 19.50 -1.22 -18.46
N LYS A 59 19.25 -0.15 -17.69
CA LYS A 59 19.58 -0.03 -16.26
C LYS A 59 18.39 -0.01 -15.29
N GLY A 60 17.20 -0.46 -15.69
CA GLY A 60 16.02 -0.46 -14.82
C GLY A 60 15.52 0.95 -14.45
N CYS A 61 14.65 1.04 -13.44
CA CYS A 61 14.14 2.30 -12.89
C CYS A 61 14.15 2.20 -11.36
N ASP A 62 14.46 3.30 -10.68
CA ASP A 62 14.51 3.36 -9.22
C ASP A 62 13.26 4.05 -8.65
N GLN A 63 12.93 3.74 -7.41
CA GLN A 63 11.82 4.34 -6.68
C GLN A 63 12.22 5.71 -6.10
N ILE A 64 11.23 6.56 -5.86
CA ILE A 64 11.43 7.84 -5.18
C ILE A 64 11.12 7.65 -3.70
N GLU A 65 12.06 8.05 -2.84
CA GLU A 65 11.87 8.04 -1.40
C GLU A 65 11.34 9.39 -0.91
N TYR A 66 10.18 9.37 -0.25
CA TYR A 66 9.60 10.52 0.41
C TYR A 66 9.61 10.32 1.92
N ARG A 67 10.21 11.26 2.64
CA ARG A 67 10.26 11.24 4.11
C ARG A 67 9.16 12.14 4.66
N THR A 68 8.24 11.56 5.41
CA THR A 68 7.17 12.28 6.08
C THR A 68 7.34 12.16 7.60
N ASN A 69 7.14 13.26 8.32
CA ASN A 69 7.21 13.27 9.78
C ASN A 69 5.81 13.14 10.35
N ARG A 70 5.62 12.21 11.28
CA ARG A 70 4.37 12.13 12.05
C ARG A 70 4.34 13.16 13.17
N PHE A 71 3.16 13.34 13.74
CA PHE A 71 2.93 14.14 14.95
C PHE A 71 3.81 13.74 16.14
N ASN A 72 4.30 12.50 16.19
CA ASN A 72 5.21 12.00 17.22
C ASN A 72 6.71 12.13 16.85
N ASN A 73 7.05 12.95 15.84
CA ASN A 73 8.42 13.17 15.33
C ASN A 73 9.14 11.93 14.80
N VAL A 74 8.46 10.79 14.64
CA VAL A 74 9.02 9.62 13.97
C VAL A 74 8.90 9.81 12.46
N THR A 75 10.04 9.82 11.77
CA THR A 75 10.08 9.87 10.30
C THR A 75 9.64 8.54 9.72
N ARG A 76 8.69 8.57 8.79
CA ARG A 76 8.32 7.45 7.93
C ARG A 76 8.89 7.65 6.55
N LEU A 77 9.44 6.57 6.02
CA LEU A 77 9.88 6.49 4.63
C LEU A 77 8.74 5.92 3.80
N MET A 78 8.33 6.66 2.80
CA MET A 78 7.39 6.22 1.77
C MET A 78 8.15 6.03 0.47
N HIS A 79 7.89 4.92 -0.21
CA HIS A 79 8.47 4.63 -1.51
C HIS A 79 7.40 4.83 -2.59
N ILE A 80 7.63 5.78 -3.49
CA ILE A 80 6.78 6.03 -4.65
C ILE A 80 7.42 5.30 -5.85
N PRO A 81 6.71 4.37 -6.51
CA PRO A 81 7.25 3.67 -7.66
C PRO A 81 7.55 4.66 -8.80
N HIS A 82 8.50 4.33 -9.68
CA HIS A 82 8.74 5.14 -10.88
C HIS A 82 7.52 5.07 -11.82
N PRO A 83 7.09 6.19 -12.45
CA PRO A 83 5.86 6.22 -13.25
C PRO A 83 5.91 5.31 -14.47
N LEU A 84 7.05 5.22 -15.15
CA LEU A 84 7.22 4.39 -16.35
C LEU A 84 7.01 2.88 -16.14
N PRO A 85 7.73 2.17 -15.23
CA PRO A 85 7.47 0.75 -14.99
C PRO A 85 6.10 0.50 -14.38
N TYR A 86 5.60 1.41 -13.53
CA TYR A 86 4.25 1.30 -12.98
C TYR A 86 3.17 1.38 -14.08
N ALA A 87 3.29 2.33 -15.00
CA ALA A 87 2.41 2.44 -16.16
C ALA A 87 2.40 1.17 -17.01
N ARG A 88 3.59 0.60 -17.28
CA ARG A 88 3.71 -0.69 -18.00
C ARG A 88 2.96 -1.81 -17.29
N LEU A 89 3.10 -1.88 -15.96
CA LEU A 89 2.39 -2.86 -15.14
C LEU A 89 0.87 -2.67 -15.25
N CYS A 90 0.38 -1.44 -15.07
CA CYS A 90 -1.05 -1.13 -15.14
C CYS A 90 -1.64 -1.45 -16.52
N LYS A 91 -0.92 -1.12 -17.59
CA LYS A 91 -1.32 -1.46 -18.96
C LYS A 91 -1.35 -2.97 -19.19
N CYS A 92 -0.39 -3.71 -18.63
CA CYS A 92 -0.36 -5.16 -18.68
C CYS A 92 -1.55 -5.77 -17.93
N ILE A 93 -1.85 -5.28 -16.72
CA ILE A 93 -2.99 -5.71 -15.91
C ILE A 93 -4.30 -5.44 -16.65
N SER A 94 -4.50 -4.23 -17.17
CA SER A 94 -5.71 -3.85 -17.91
C SER A 94 -5.92 -4.70 -19.16
N LYS A 95 -4.88 -4.88 -19.98
CA LYS A 95 -4.95 -5.74 -21.18
C LYS A 95 -5.35 -7.18 -20.87
N ASN A 96 -4.92 -7.70 -19.73
CA ASN A 96 -5.20 -9.07 -19.30
C ASN A 96 -6.36 -9.16 -18.31
N TRP A 97 -7.12 -8.07 -18.08
CA TRP A 97 -8.09 -8.01 -17.00
C TRP A 97 -9.18 -9.08 -17.10
N ASN A 98 -9.64 -9.39 -18.31
CA ASN A 98 -10.61 -10.47 -18.55
C ASN A 98 -10.14 -11.83 -18.00
N LYS A 99 -8.82 -12.07 -17.96
CA LYS A 99 -8.22 -13.29 -17.39
C LYS A 99 -7.96 -13.18 -15.89
N LEU A 100 -7.99 -11.97 -15.32
CA LEU A 100 -7.71 -11.66 -13.92
C LEU A 100 -8.97 -11.42 -13.08
N GLN A 101 -10.14 -11.31 -13.71
CA GLN A 101 -11.43 -11.07 -13.03
C GLN A 101 -11.75 -12.07 -11.92
N TYR A 102 -11.22 -13.29 -11.97
CA TYR A 102 -11.38 -14.28 -10.90
C TYR A 102 -10.87 -13.80 -9.53
N ILE A 103 -9.90 -12.87 -9.51
CA ILE A 103 -9.31 -12.33 -8.28
C ILE A 103 -10.37 -11.59 -7.44
N CYS A 104 -11.35 -10.95 -8.09
CA CYS A 104 -12.44 -10.25 -7.41
C CYS A 104 -13.29 -11.20 -6.54
N ASN A 105 -13.32 -12.49 -6.86
CA ASN A 105 -14.12 -13.50 -6.18
C ASN A 105 -13.29 -14.44 -5.30
N ASN A 106 -11.98 -14.21 -5.15
CA ASN A 106 -11.13 -15.07 -4.33
C ASN A 106 -11.54 -15.02 -2.84
N HIS A 107 -11.63 -16.18 -2.18
CA HIS A 107 -11.91 -16.27 -0.74
C HIS A 107 -10.66 -16.03 0.13
N SER A 108 -9.47 -16.13 -0.44
CA SER A 108 -8.19 -16.06 0.29
C SER A 108 -7.72 -14.64 0.56
N SER A 109 -8.30 -13.63 -0.11
CA SER A 109 -7.94 -12.22 0.05
C SER A 109 -9.14 -11.42 0.52
N HIS A 110 -8.94 -10.66 1.59
CA HIS A 110 -9.90 -9.64 2.02
C HIS A 110 -9.86 -8.40 1.12
N LEU A 111 -8.69 -8.10 0.54
CA LEU A 111 -8.52 -7.02 -0.42
C LEU A 111 -8.95 -7.50 -1.81
N LYS A 112 -10.11 -7.00 -2.26
CA LYS A 112 -10.71 -7.34 -3.55
C LYS A 112 -10.79 -6.11 -4.43
N PRO A 113 -10.39 -6.20 -5.71
CA PRO A 113 -10.62 -5.14 -6.68
C PRO A 113 -12.13 -4.89 -6.82
N THR A 114 -12.59 -3.71 -6.43
CA THR A 114 -13.99 -3.31 -6.56
C THR A 114 -14.08 -1.86 -7.01
N GLN A 115 -15.24 -1.45 -7.48
CA GLN A 115 -15.47 -0.06 -7.88
C GLN A 115 -15.93 0.74 -6.67
N HIS A 116 -15.04 1.57 -6.14
CA HIS A 116 -15.33 2.45 -5.00
C HIS A 116 -15.86 3.82 -5.47
N ASN A 117 -16.60 4.52 -4.60
CA ASN A 117 -17.17 5.85 -4.87
C ASN A 117 -16.09 6.91 -5.16
N ASP A 118 -14.93 6.76 -4.54
CA ASP A 118 -13.75 7.61 -4.73
C ASP A 118 -12.89 7.24 -5.94
N ARG A 119 -13.40 6.34 -6.79
CA ARG A 119 -12.76 5.87 -8.04
C ARG A 119 -11.50 5.03 -7.84
N ARG A 120 -11.13 4.68 -6.60
CA ARG A 120 -10.07 3.69 -6.34
C ARG A 120 -10.57 2.29 -6.71
N LEU A 121 -9.66 1.44 -7.14
CA LEU A 121 -9.88 0.01 -7.42
C LEU A 121 -9.70 -0.85 -6.17
N ILE A 122 -8.70 -0.49 -5.36
CA ILE A 122 -8.38 -1.19 -4.12
C ILE A 122 -8.35 -0.14 -3.02
N MET A 123 -9.17 -0.35 -2.00
CA MET A 123 -9.09 0.39 -0.76
C MET A 123 -8.51 -0.53 0.31
N GLY A 124 -7.44 -0.08 0.96
CA GLY A 124 -7.04 -0.69 2.23
C GLY A 124 -8.18 -0.49 3.22
N GLU A 125 -8.90 -1.55 3.60
CA GLU A 125 -9.86 -1.49 4.70
C GLU A 125 -9.08 -1.26 6.02
N TYR A 126 -8.69 -0.01 6.26
CA TYR A 126 -8.29 0.44 7.58
C TYR A 126 -9.50 0.92 8.39
N GLU A 127 -10.64 1.18 7.73
CA GLU A 127 -11.82 1.81 8.35
C GLU A 127 -12.96 0.83 8.65
N ASN A 128 -13.07 -0.30 7.94
CA ASN A 128 -14.09 -1.35 8.21
C ASN A 128 -13.67 -2.35 9.28
N LEU A 129 -12.61 -2.08 10.01
CA LEU A 129 -12.48 -2.65 11.31
C LEU A 129 -13.22 -1.71 12.29
N GLU A 130 -14.44 -2.08 12.67
CA GLU A 130 -14.95 -1.88 14.03
C GLU A 130 -14.02 -2.51 15.11
N ARG A 131 -12.82 -2.95 14.71
CA ARG A 131 -11.79 -3.57 15.50
C ARG A 131 -10.54 -2.71 15.38
N VAL A 132 -10.35 -1.91 16.43
CA VAL A 132 -9.04 -1.42 16.87
C VAL A 132 -8.66 -0.03 16.34
N SER A 133 -9.50 0.95 16.64
CA SER A 133 -9.03 2.17 17.33
C SER A 133 -8.53 1.83 18.76
N VAL A 134 -7.59 0.89 18.91
CA VAL A 134 -6.77 0.73 20.14
C VAL A 134 -5.47 1.53 20.00
N MET A 135 -5.35 2.37 18.96
CA MET A 135 -4.25 3.33 18.89
C MET A 135 -4.45 4.55 19.79
N ASP A 136 -5.66 4.76 20.35
CA ASP A 136 -5.99 5.89 21.23
C ASP A 136 -6.32 5.49 22.68
N SER A 137 -6.21 4.21 23.07
CA SER A 137 -6.24 3.83 24.48
C SER A 137 -4.85 3.39 24.93
N GLU A 138 -4.29 4.20 25.81
CA GLU A 138 -3.13 3.92 26.66
C GLU A 138 -3.16 2.46 27.12
N ASN A 139 -2.24 1.62 26.59
CA ASN A 139 -1.71 0.35 27.14
C ASN A 139 -1.21 -0.61 26.03
N PHE A 140 -0.43 -0.10 25.06
CA PHE A 140 0.18 -0.93 24.01
C PHE A 140 1.55 -1.53 24.43
N SER A 141 1.60 -2.14 25.61
CA SER A 141 2.80 -2.81 26.15
C SER A 141 2.97 -4.25 25.65
N ASP A 142 1.93 -4.86 25.06
CA ASP A 142 1.98 -6.28 24.71
C ASP A 142 2.67 -6.53 23.35
N ARG A 143 3.97 -6.75 23.42
CA ARG A 143 4.85 -7.13 22.30
C ARG A 143 4.30 -8.35 21.53
N ARG A 144 3.53 -9.24 22.19
CA ARG A 144 2.92 -10.42 21.55
C ARG A 144 1.87 -10.08 20.50
N LEU A 145 1.15 -8.97 20.65
CA LEU A 145 0.12 -8.58 19.69
C LEU A 145 0.74 -8.16 18.35
N ARG A 146 1.88 -7.45 18.40
CA ARG A 146 2.66 -7.11 17.19
C ARG A 146 3.18 -8.34 16.46
N LEU A 147 3.63 -9.35 17.21
CA LEU A 147 4.09 -10.63 16.66
C LEU A 147 2.94 -11.40 15.99
N LYS A 148 1.73 -11.38 16.58
CA LYS A 148 0.53 -12.03 16.02
C LYS A 148 0.02 -11.39 14.73
N ILE A 149 0.18 -10.08 14.57
CA ILE A 149 -0.28 -9.34 13.38
C ILE A 149 0.76 -9.42 12.23
N SER A 150 1.99 -9.86 12.52
CA SER A 150 3.03 -10.00 11.50
C SER A 150 2.80 -11.26 10.64
N THR A 151 2.63 -11.08 9.34
CA THR A 151 2.36 -12.20 8.42
C THR A 151 3.66 -12.84 7.92
N GLY A 152 3.71 -14.19 7.96
CA GLY A 152 4.68 -15.03 7.25
C GLY A 152 5.95 -15.52 8.00
N LYS A 153 5.96 -15.72 9.33
CA LYS A 153 7.22 -16.01 10.06
C LYS A 153 7.13 -17.10 11.15
N PHE A 154 8.25 -17.78 11.40
CA PHE A 154 8.49 -18.65 12.57
C PHE A 154 9.50 -17.99 13.54
N TYR A 155 9.30 -18.17 14.85
CA TYR A 155 10.12 -17.51 15.89
C TYR A 155 10.56 -18.49 16.99
N ARG A 156 11.82 -18.37 17.44
CA ARG A 156 12.36 -19.05 18.63
C ARG A 156 13.21 -18.07 19.43
N VAL A 157 12.92 -17.92 20.71
CA VAL A 157 13.72 -17.10 21.64
C VAL A 157 14.57 -18.02 22.50
N LYS A 158 15.88 -17.80 22.51
CA LYS A 158 16.80 -18.34 23.51
C LYS A 158 17.42 -17.16 24.23
N ALA A 159 17.22 -17.11 25.54
CA ALA A 159 17.81 -16.14 26.43
C ALA A 159 18.52 -16.89 27.54
N ASP A 160 19.71 -16.39 27.91
CA ASP A 160 20.49 -16.84 29.05
C ASP A 160 20.97 -15.60 29.80
N ILE A 161 20.91 -15.62 31.13
CA ILE A 161 21.25 -14.48 31.98
C ILE A 161 22.64 -14.73 32.57
N SER A 162 23.64 -14.04 32.03
CA SER A 162 24.97 -14.04 32.64
C SER A 162 25.02 -13.01 33.77
N SER A 163 25.51 -13.43 34.94
CA SER A 163 25.65 -12.62 36.17
C SER A 163 24.34 -12.20 36.85
N PHE A 164 23.58 -13.20 37.29
CA PHE A 164 22.33 -13.04 38.02
C PHE A 164 22.48 -12.35 39.39
N PHE A 165 23.54 -12.63 40.14
CA PHE A 165 23.68 -12.09 41.51
C PHE A 165 24.07 -10.61 41.59
N PRO A 166 25.00 -10.08 40.77
CA PRO A 166 25.34 -8.65 40.78
C PRO A 166 24.28 -7.75 40.15
N SER A 167 23.27 -8.31 39.48
CA SER A 167 22.16 -7.55 38.88
C SER A 167 20.98 -7.35 39.83
N ILE A 168 21.08 -7.84 41.07
CA ILE A 168 20.23 -7.45 42.19
C ILE A 168 20.89 -6.25 42.86
N TYR A 169 20.50 -5.03 42.48
CA TYR A 169 20.84 -3.84 43.25
C TYR A 169 19.67 -3.51 44.18
N GLU A 170 19.94 -3.51 45.49
CA GLU A 170 19.18 -2.75 46.48
C GLU A 170 19.50 -1.26 46.29
N ILE A 171 18.43 -0.45 46.21
CA ILE A 171 18.33 1.03 46.13
C ILE A 171 18.56 1.64 44.74
#